data_AF-A0A6C0D9S7-F1
#
_entry.id   AF-A0A6C0D9S7-F1
#
_cell.length_a   1.000
_cell.length_b   1.000
_cell.length_c   1.000
_cell.angle_alpha   90.00
_cell.angle_beta   90.00
_cell.angle_gamma   90.00
#
_symmetry.space_group_name_H-M   'P 1'
#
loop_
_entity.id
_entity.type
_entity.pdbx_description
1 polymer ?
#
loop_
_entity_poly.entity_id
_entity_poly.type
_entity_poly.pdbx_seq_one_letter_code
_entity_poly.pdbx_strand_id
1 'polypeptide(L)'
;MNNLIILFTLLKSLKPFMRKYVTTTLNIQEFLLVNNIFVTMIVGCIFGYNYFYGKETYSNIKNLTYYQIGSIILFSLLTIFSTFIFSKLEKDNNTTITNISIKLFSNILFLIIGFTLFNENITEKQMIGLLFCGIGIYLTSNKN
;
A
#
# COMPACT_ATOMS: atom_id res chain seq x y z
N MET A 1 10.21 -12.16 -13.89
CA MET A 1 9.02 -11.41 -13.40
C MET A 1 8.31 -12.13 -12.26
N ASN A 2 7.93 -13.39 -12.42
CA ASN A 2 7.19 -14.16 -11.41
C ASN A 2 7.91 -14.25 -10.04
N ASN A 3 9.23 -14.47 -10.01
CA ASN A 3 9.98 -14.56 -8.74
C ASN A 3 9.96 -13.26 -7.93
N LEU A 4 10.02 -12.09 -8.60
CA LEU A 4 9.94 -10.79 -7.95
C LEU A 4 8.54 -10.52 -7.39
N ILE A 5 7.50 -10.95 -8.11
CA ILE A 5 6.10 -10.84 -7.65
C ILE A 5 5.90 -11.70 -6.40
N ILE A 6 6.43 -12.92 -6.36
CA ILE A 6 6.34 -13.80 -5.19
C ILE A 6 7.03 -13.17 -3.99
N LEU A 7 8.27 -12.71 -4.15
CA LEU A 7 9.03 -12.07 -3.08
C LEU A 7 8.31 -10.82 -2.55
N PHE A 8 7.84 -9.96 -3.44
CA PHE A 8 7.07 -8.77 -3.07
C PHE A 8 5.79 -9.12 -2.31
N THR A 9 5.09 -10.18 -2.75
CA THR A 9 3.85 -10.63 -2.11
C THR A 9 4.11 -11.18 -0.71
N LEU A 10 5.20 -11.93 -0.52
CA LEU A 10 5.62 -12.43 0.80
C LEU A 10 5.96 -11.28 1.76
N LEU A 11 6.75 -10.29 1.32
CA LEU A 11 7.08 -9.13 2.13
C LEU A 11 5.81 -8.33 2.51
N LYS A 12 4.89 -8.18 1.55
CA LYS A 12 3.64 -7.46 1.75
C LYS A 12 2.68 -8.21 2.67
N SER A 13 2.69 -9.54 2.69
CA SER A 13 1.83 -10.34 3.58
C SER A 13 2.32 -10.39 5.01
N LEU A 14 3.63 -10.28 5.25
CA LEU A 14 4.20 -10.22 6.61
C LEU A 14 3.92 -8.89 7.32
N LYS A 15 3.89 -7.78 6.57
CA LYS A 15 3.75 -6.43 7.11
C LYS A 15 2.56 -6.25 8.07
N PRO A 16 1.32 -6.70 7.76
CA PRO A 16 0.19 -6.69 8.68
C PRO A 16 0.45 -7.34 10.04
N PHE A 17 1.08 -8.51 10.06
CA PHE A 17 1.33 -9.27 11.28
C PHE A 17 2.42 -8.60 12.13
N MET A 18 3.49 -8.12 11.49
CA MET A 18 4.54 -7.35 12.14
C MET A 18 3.99 -6.07 12.75
N ARG A 19 3.13 -5.34 12.03
CA ARG A 19 2.44 -4.18 12.58
C ARG A 19 1.59 -4.55 13.77
N LYS A 20 0.74 -5.59 13.65
CA LYS A 20 -0.13 -6.04 14.74
C LYS A 20 0.68 -6.30 16.01
N TYR A 21 1.79 -7.03 15.86
CA TYR A 21 2.72 -7.34 16.95
C TYR A 21 3.24 -6.08 17.64
N VAL A 22 3.77 -5.10 16.89
CA VAL A 22 4.29 -3.85 17.47
C VAL A 22 3.17 -2.98 18.08
N THR A 23 1.97 -2.98 17.51
CA THR A 23 0.83 -2.21 18.04
C THR A 23 0.19 -2.81 19.31
N THR A 24 0.69 -3.96 19.78
CA THR A 24 0.38 -4.46 21.13
C THR A 24 1.05 -3.64 22.22
N THR A 25 2.22 -3.06 21.93
CA THR A 25 2.98 -2.23 22.87
C THR A 25 2.82 -0.74 22.58
N LEU A 26 2.88 -0.35 21.31
CA LEU A 26 2.73 1.04 20.87
C LEU A 26 1.29 1.37 20.49
N ASN A 27 0.85 2.59 20.78
CA ASN A 27 -0.37 3.11 20.15
C ASN A 27 -0.13 3.39 18.66
N ILE A 28 -1.21 3.64 17.90
CA ILE A 28 -1.11 3.77 16.44
C ILE A 28 -0.30 5.02 16.05
N GLN A 29 -0.43 6.10 16.80
CA GLN A 29 0.28 7.35 16.57
C GLN A 29 1.80 7.18 16.78
N GLU A 30 2.19 6.53 17.88
CA GLU A 30 3.57 6.17 18.20
C GLU A 30 4.16 5.23 17.16
N PHE A 31 3.41 4.19 16.78
CA PHE A 31 3.83 3.26 15.73
C PHE A 31 4.11 4.00 14.43
N LEU A 32 3.22 4.90 13.99
CA LEU A 32 3.40 5.67 12.76
C LEU A 32 4.63 6.56 12.82
N LEU A 33 4.84 7.25 13.95
CA LEU A 33 6.02 8.10 14.15
C LEU A 33 7.31 7.30 14.06
N VAL A 34 7.42 6.22 14.86
CA VAL A 34 8.61 5.36 14.90
C VAL A 34 8.88 4.72 13.53
N ASN A 35 7.83 4.17 12.89
CA ASN A 35 7.95 3.58 11.56
C ASN A 35 8.44 4.59 10.53
N ASN A 36 7.92 5.82 10.53
CA ASN A 36 8.32 6.84 9.56
C ASN A 36 9.76 7.32 9.80
N ILE A 37 10.23 7.39 11.04
CA ILE A 37 11.65 7.67 11.34
C ILE A 37 12.56 6.63 10.69
N PHE A 38 12.25 5.33 10.87
CA PHE A 38 13.03 4.26 10.25
C PHE A 38 12.98 4.31 8.72
N VAL A 39 11.79 4.57 8.14
CA VAL A 39 11.66 4.71 6.67
C VAL A 39 12.51 5.88 6.17
N THR A 40 12.45 7.05 6.81
CA THR A 40 13.26 8.21 6.44
C THR A 40 14.75 7.92 6.55
N MET A 41 15.19 7.21 7.60
CA MET A 41 16.58 6.81 7.76
C MET A 41 17.05 5.90 6.62
N ILE A 42 16.26 4.86 6.29
CA ILE A 42 16.59 3.92 5.19
C ILE A 42 16.62 4.64 3.84
N VAL A 43 15.61 5.46 3.54
CA VAL A 43 15.56 6.25 2.29
C VAL A 43 16.74 7.22 2.23
N GLY A 44 17.10 7.85 3.35
CA GLY A 44 18.27 8.71 3.47
C GLY A 44 19.58 7.97 3.19
N CYS A 45 19.75 6.75 3.70
CA CYS A 45 20.91 5.91 3.39
C CYS A 45 20.99 5.53 1.91
N ILE A 46 19.87 5.17 1.28
CA ILE A 46 19.80 4.87 -0.16
C ILE A 46 20.17 6.12 -0.97
N PHE A 47 19.63 7.28 -0.60
CA PHE A 47 19.95 8.54 -1.24
C PHE A 47 21.43 8.89 -1.08
N GLY A 48 21.98 8.76 0.12
CA GLY A 48 23.40 8.99 0.39
C GLY A 48 24.29 8.05 -0.44
N TYR A 49 23.99 6.75 -0.47
CA TYR A 49 24.73 5.79 -1.28
C TYR A 49 24.71 6.18 -2.77
N ASN A 50 23.54 6.47 -3.33
CA ASN A 50 23.41 6.86 -4.73
C ASN A 50 24.05 8.22 -5.03
N TYR A 51 24.09 9.15 -4.07
CA TYR A 51 24.78 10.43 -4.21
C TYR A 51 26.31 10.27 -4.28
N PHE A 52 26.90 9.38 -3.47
CA PHE A 52 28.36 9.19 -3.44
C PHE A 52 28.87 8.17 -4.47
N TYR A 53 28.08 7.14 -4.78
CA TYR A 53 28.53 5.99 -5.59
C TYR A 53 27.69 5.75 -6.86
N GLY A 54 26.49 6.33 -6.93
CA GLY A 54 25.61 6.21 -8.10
C GLY A 54 25.97 7.21 -9.21
N LYS A 55 25.65 6.85 -10.45
CA LYS A 55 25.68 7.79 -11.60
C LYS A 55 24.35 8.52 -11.80
N GLU A 56 23.38 8.34 -10.91
CA GLU A 56 22.07 8.97 -11.04
C GLU A 56 22.13 10.44 -10.63
N THR A 57 21.97 11.32 -11.61
CA THR A 57 21.81 12.75 -11.38
C THR A 57 20.41 13.05 -10.86
N TYR A 58 20.31 13.54 -9.63
CA TYR A 58 19.07 14.07 -9.03
C TYR A 58 18.57 15.39 -9.66
N SER A 59 19.03 15.71 -10.86
CA SER A 59 18.63 16.91 -11.61
C SER A 59 17.11 16.99 -11.78
N ASN A 60 16.44 15.84 -11.90
CA ASN A 60 15.00 15.78 -12.09
C ASN A 60 14.21 16.24 -10.86
N ILE A 61 14.75 16.09 -9.65
CA ILE A 61 14.10 16.60 -8.42
C ILE A 61 14.04 18.13 -8.46
N LYS A 62 15.10 18.78 -8.95
CA LYS A 62 15.16 20.23 -9.10
C LYS A 62 14.23 20.77 -10.18
N ASN A 63 13.85 19.92 -11.14
CA ASN A 63 13.01 20.29 -12.28
C ASN A 63 11.52 20.00 -12.04
N LEU A 64 11.12 19.68 -10.81
CA LEU A 64 9.71 19.47 -10.48
C LEU A 64 8.93 20.77 -10.60
N THR A 65 7.82 20.72 -11.34
CA THR A 65 6.87 21.83 -11.44
C THR A 65 6.07 21.98 -10.14
N TYR A 66 5.54 23.18 -9.88
CA TYR A 66 4.69 23.44 -8.70
C TYR A 66 3.49 22.47 -8.60
N TYR A 67 2.90 22.09 -9.74
CA TYR A 67 1.82 21.11 -9.78
C TYR A 67 2.28 19.71 -9.35
N GLN A 68 3.47 19.29 -9.76
CA GLN A 68 4.03 17.99 -9.34
C GLN A 68 4.35 17.98 -7.85
N ILE A 69 4.90 19.08 -7.31
CA ILE A 69 5.13 19.24 -5.88
C ILE A 69 3.81 19.15 -5.11
N GLY A 70 2.77 19.87 -5.56
CA GLY A 70 1.43 19.80 -4.99
C GLY A 70 0.86 18.37 -4.98
N SER A 71 1.01 17.64 -6.08
CA SER A 71 0.60 16.23 -6.18
C SER A 71 1.34 15.31 -5.22
N ILE A 72 2.66 15.50 -5.04
CA ILE A 72 3.46 14.72 -4.08
C ILE A 72 2.98 15.00 -2.65
N ILE A 73 2.71 16.26 -2.30
CA ILE A 73 2.17 16.63 -0.98
C ILE A 73 0.82 15.97 -0.75
N LEU A 74 -0.11 16.07 -1.70
CA LEU A 74 -1.41 15.45 -1.61
C LEU A 74 -1.30 13.92 -1.46
N PHE A 75 -0.43 13.28 -2.25
CA PHE A 75 -0.17 11.85 -2.16
C PHE A 75 0.37 11.44 -0.79
N SER A 76 1.29 12.23 -0.22
CA SER A 76 1.85 11.96 1.11
C SER A 76 0.78 12.04 2.21
N LEU A 77 -0.13 13.03 2.14
CA LEU A 77 -1.26 13.15 3.06
C LEU A 77 -2.19 11.95 2.96
N LEU A 78 -2.61 11.58 1.73
CA LEU A 78 -3.45 10.40 1.50
C LEU A 78 -2.78 9.13 2.03
N THR A 79 -1.46 9.01 1.88
CA THR A 79 -0.68 7.88 2.40
C THR A 79 -0.71 7.81 3.92
N ILE A 80 -0.51 8.93 4.62
CA ILE A 80 -0.55 8.97 6.09
C ILE A 80 -1.96 8.65 6.60
N PHE A 81 -2.99 9.30 6.04
CA PHE A 81 -4.38 9.06 6.43
C PHE A 81 -4.81 7.62 6.20
N SER A 82 -4.54 7.07 5.00
CA SER A 82 -4.86 5.67 4.69
C SER A 82 -4.12 4.71 5.61
N THR A 83 -2.83 4.95 5.91
CA THR A 83 -2.06 4.11 6.82
C THR A 83 -2.62 4.17 8.24
N PHE A 84 -3.05 5.34 8.71
CA PHE A 84 -3.68 5.49 10.03
C PHE A 84 -4.99 4.70 10.12
N ILE A 85 -5.92 4.91 9.18
CA ILE A 85 -7.21 4.21 9.15
C ILE A 85 -7.00 2.70 9.06
N PHE A 86 -6.11 2.27 8.17
CA PHE A 86 -5.80 0.86 7.98
C PHE A 86 -5.19 0.23 9.24
N SER A 87 -4.26 0.92 9.91
CA SER A 87 -3.65 0.43 11.15
C SER A 87 -4.67 0.32 12.29
N LYS A 88 -5.64 1.24 12.35
CA LYS A 88 -6.75 1.17 13.30
C LYS A 88 -7.65 -0.03 13.03
N LEU A 89 -8.05 -0.23 11.78
CA LEU A 89 -8.86 -1.39 11.38
C LEU A 89 -8.16 -2.71 11.69
N GLU A 90 -6.84 -2.82 11.47
CA GLU A 90 -6.06 -4.03 11.79
C GLU A 90 -5.91 -4.29 13.29
N LYS A 91 -5.83 -3.24 14.10
CA LYS A 91 -5.73 -3.34 15.56
C LYS A 91 -7.03 -3.85 16.16
N ASP A 92 -8.16 -3.31 15.70
CA ASP A 92 -9.48 -3.57 16.28
C ASP A 92 -10.12 -4.87 15.76
N ASN A 93 -9.58 -5.48 14.69
CA ASN A 93 -10.17 -6.64 14.03
C ASN A 93 -9.18 -7.81 13.81
N ASN A 94 -9.70 -8.89 13.22
CA ASN A 94 -8.86 -9.98 12.72
C ASN A 94 -8.07 -9.51 11.49
N THR A 95 -6.75 -9.42 11.62
CA THR A 95 -5.83 -8.92 10.60
C THR A 95 -5.95 -9.64 9.27
N THR A 96 -6.21 -10.94 9.27
CA THR A 96 -6.41 -11.74 8.06
C THR A 96 -7.67 -11.28 7.33
N ILE A 97 -8.82 -11.24 8.02
CA ILE A 97 -10.09 -10.83 7.43
C ILE A 97 -10.02 -9.39 6.92
N THR A 98 -9.52 -8.46 7.76
CA THR A 98 -9.39 -7.04 7.39
C THR A 98 -8.53 -6.83 6.16
N ASN A 99 -7.38 -7.51 6.05
CA ASN A 99 -6.51 -7.38 4.88
C ASN A 99 -7.16 -7.91 3.60
N ILE A 100 -7.87 -9.03 3.71
CA ILE A 100 -8.55 -9.65 2.58
C ILE A 100 -9.67 -8.73 2.10
N SER A 101 -10.51 -8.21 3.01
CA SER A 101 -11.60 -7.28 2.67
C SER A 101 -11.09 -5.98 2.03
N ILE A 102 -10.05 -5.36 2.59
CA ILE A 102 -9.53 -4.10 2.04
C ILE A 102 -8.93 -4.29 0.65
N LYS A 103 -8.22 -5.40 0.41
CA LYS A 103 -7.69 -5.73 -0.92
C LYS A 103 -8.80 -5.93 -1.95
N LEU A 104 -9.93 -6.54 -1.57
CA LEU A 104 -11.08 -6.64 -2.47
C LEU A 104 -11.61 -5.29 -2.89
N PHE A 105 -12.00 -4.46 -1.91
CA PHE A 105 -12.60 -3.17 -2.21
C PHE A 105 -11.63 -2.32 -3.02
N SER A 106 -10.32 -2.37 -2.70
CA SER A 106 -9.28 -1.72 -3.50
C SER A 106 -9.23 -2.23 -4.94
N ASN A 107 -9.29 -3.55 -5.18
CA ASN A 107 -9.23 -4.12 -6.52
C ASN A 107 -10.49 -3.82 -7.34
N ILE A 108 -11.67 -3.84 -6.72
CA ILE A 108 -12.94 -3.48 -7.35
C ILE A 108 -12.90 -1.99 -7.76
N LEU A 109 -12.52 -1.11 -6.83
CA LEU A 109 -12.40 0.32 -7.11
C LEU A 109 -11.34 0.59 -8.18
N PHE A 110 -10.19 -0.11 -8.14
CA PHE A 110 -9.13 0.04 -9.14
C PHE A 110 -9.64 -0.27 -10.55
N LEU A 111 -10.46 -1.30 -10.71
CA LEU A 111 -11.01 -1.67 -12.03
C LEU A 111 -12.11 -0.71 -12.47
N ILE A 112 -12.97 -0.24 -11.55
CA ILE A 112 -13.95 0.82 -11.87
C ILE A 112 -13.22 2.08 -12.32
N ILE A 113 -12.16 2.48 -11.63
CA ILE A 113 -11.33 3.64 -11.99
C ILE A 113 -10.65 3.43 -13.34
N GLY A 114 -10.03 2.27 -13.58
CA GLY A 114 -9.39 1.94 -14.86
C GLY A 114 -10.37 2.01 -16.03
N PHE A 115 -11.57 1.46 -15.87
CA PHE A 115 -12.62 1.53 -16.88
C PHE A 115 -13.16 2.95 -17.10
N THR A 116 -13.52 3.66 -16.02
CA THR A 116 -14.23 4.95 -16.13
C THR A 116 -13.32 6.14 -16.42
N LEU A 117 -12.13 6.21 -15.81
CA LEU A 117 -11.22 7.35 -15.92
C LEU A 117 -10.14 7.12 -16.98
N PHE A 118 -9.74 5.88 -17.22
CA PHE A 118 -8.64 5.55 -18.14
C PHE A 118 -9.10 4.79 -19.40
N ASN A 119 -10.41 4.54 -19.55
CA ASN A 119 -10.99 3.79 -20.67
C ASN A 119 -10.29 2.45 -20.93
N GLU A 120 -9.84 1.78 -19.88
CA GLU A 120 -9.24 0.46 -20.01
C GLU A 120 -10.31 -0.58 -20.40
N ASN A 121 -10.03 -1.36 -21.44
CA ASN A 121 -10.94 -2.41 -21.90
C ASN A 121 -10.93 -3.59 -20.93
N ILE A 122 -12.00 -3.72 -20.14
CA ILE A 122 -12.20 -4.87 -19.26
C ILE A 122 -12.89 -5.99 -20.04
N THR A 123 -12.25 -7.15 -20.11
CA THR A 123 -12.83 -8.35 -20.71
C THR A 123 -13.87 -8.99 -19.80
N GLU A 124 -14.88 -9.65 -20.37
CA GLU A 124 -15.91 -10.38 -19.61
C GLU A 124 -15.31 -11.40 -18.63
N LYS A 125 -14.20 -12.06 -19.02
CA LYS A 125 -13.47 -12.99 -18.17
C LYS A 125 -12.88 -12.33 -16.91
N GLN A 126 -12.39 -11.10 -17.03
CA GLN A 126 -11.87 -10.34 -15.88
C GLN A 126 -13.00 -9.93 -14.92
N MET A 127 -14.18 -9.58 -15.45
CA MET A 127 -15.37 -9.30 -14.62
C MET A 127 -15.84 -10.54 -13.86
N ILE A 128 -15.88 -11.70 -14.52
CA ILE A 128 -16.23 -12.97 -13.86
C ILE A 128 -15.19 -13.32 -12.79
N GLY A 129 -13.89 -13.14 -13.09
CA GLY A 129 -12.81 -13.37 -12.13
C GLY A 129 -12.94 -12.50 -10.87
N LEU A 130 -13.35 -11.24 -11.02
CA LEU A 130 -13.63 -10.36 -9.88
C LEU A 130 -14.80 -10.85 -9.03
N LEU A 131 -15.89 -11.29 -9.66
CA LEU A 131 -17.05 -11.84 -8.94
C LEU A 131 -16.64 -13.04 -8.11
N PHE A 132 -15.85 -13.96 -8.67
CA PHE A 132 -15.31 -15.10 -7.92
C PHE A 132 -14.40 -14.69 -6.77
N CYS A 133 -13.55 -13.67 -6.95
CA CYS A 133 -12.75 -13.11 -5.86
C CYS A 133 -13.64 -12.55 -4.74
N GLY A 134 -14.71 -11.83 -5.11
CA GLY A 134 -15.72 -11.32 -4.19
C GLY A 134 -16.36 -12.41 -3.35
N ILE A 135 -16.84 -13.46 -4.01
CA ILE A 135 -17.49 -14.62 -3.37
C ILE A 135 -16.51 -15.37 -2.46
N GLY A 136 -15.30 -15.68 -2.94
CA GLY A 136 -14.30 -16.40 -2.15
C GLY A 136 -13.95 -15.67 -0.85
N ILE A 137 -13.97 -14.35 -0.88
CA ILE A 137 -13.65 -13.54 0.28
C ILE A 137 -14.84 -13.35 1.21
N TYR A 138 -16.06 -13.23 0.67
CA TYR A 138 -17.28 -13.32 1.48
C TYR A 138 -17.29 -14.62 2.30
N LEU A 139 -16.94 -15.74 1.67
CA LEU A 139 -16.85 -17.05 2.33
C LEU A 139 -15.78 -17.08 3.43
N THR A 140 -14.60 -16.49 3.20
CA THR A 140 -13.53 -16.46 4.23
C THR A 140 -13.77 -15.44 5.35
N SER A 141 -14.57 -14.40 5.09
CA SER A 141 -14.95 -13.40 6.08
C SER A 141 -16.13 -13.86 6.95
N ASN A 142 -16.97 -14.76 6.45
CA ASN A 142 -18.14 -15.24 7.17
C ASN A 142 -17.72 -16.32 8.18
N LYS A 143 -17.77 -15.97 9.48
CA LYS A 143 -17.55 -16.90 10.58
C LYS A 143 -18.86 -17.65 10.87
N ASN A 144 -19.20 -18.62 10.02
CA ASN A 144 -20.05 -19.73 10.44
C ASN A 144 -19.16 -20.91 10.83
#